data_AF-A0A7W0R2U6-F1
#
_entry.id   AF-A0A7W0R2U6-F1
#
_cell.length_a   1.000
_cell.length_b   1.000
_cell.length_c   1.000
_cell.angle_alpha   90.00
_cell.angle_beta   90.00
_cell.angle_gamma   90.00
#
_symmetry.space_group_name_H-M   'P 1'
#
loop_
_entity.id
_entity.type
_entity.pdbx_description
1 polymer ?
#
loop_
_entity_poly.entity_id
_entity_poly.type
_entity_poly.pdbx_seq_one_letter_code
_entity_poly.pdbx_strand_id
1 'polypeptide(L)'
;MRTRRSKARTDGVHYPKHVSTSYIERQNLTMRMGMRRFTRLTNAFSRKVENLAHAVSLHYMHYNFCRPHKSLSKGTYPTTPAMAAGLSDHVWSIEEVVGLLGREEKAESN
;
A
#
# COMPACT_ATOMS: atom_id res chain seq x y z
N MET A 1 13.95 0.47 26.81
CA MET A 1 13.55 1.88 26.63
C MET A 1 13.75 2.25 25.14
N ARG A 2 12.69 2.19 24.31
CA ARG A 2 12.79 2.55 22.87
C ARG A 2 12.50 4.04 22.72
N THR A 3 13.53 4.84 22.49
CA THR A 3 13.40 6.27 22.17
C THR A 3 12.67 6.44 20.84
N ARG A 4 11.54 7.16 20.86
CA ARG A 4 10.73 7.51 19.69
C ARG A 4 11.55 8.48 18.82
N ARG A 5 12.17 8.00 17.73
CA ARG A 5 12.87 8.87 16.77
C ARG A 5 11.88 9.91 16.21
N SER A 6 12.21 11.19 16.38
CA SER A 6 11.43 12.31 15.86
C SER A 6 11.36 12.27 14.34
N LYS A 7 10.17 12.52 13.78
CA LYS A 7 9.94 12.59 12.34
C LYS A 7 10.54 13.91 11.83
N ALA A 8 11.70 13.83 11.18
CA ALA A 8 12.33 15.01 10.56
C ALA A 8 11.45 15.53 9.41
N ARG A 9 11.40 16.85 9.24
CA ARG A 9 10.75 17.51 8.09
C ARG A 9 11.47 17.04 6.82
N THR A 10 10.71 16.69 5.78
CA THR A 10 11.25 16.23 4.50
C THR A 10 11.44 17.44 3.59
N ASP A 11 12.57 18.13 3.74
CA ASP A 11 12.99 19.33 3.00
C ASP A 11 13.82 19.00 1.74
N GLY A 12 13.67 17.79 1.19
CA GLY A 12 14.31 17.37 -0.07
C GLY A 12 15.82 17.10 0.03
N VAL A 13 16.48 17.55 1.10
CA VAL A 13 17.90 17.30 1.38
C VAL A 13 18.03 16.16 2.39
N HIS A 14 18.19 14.92 1.90
CA HIS A 14 18.37 13.77 2.78
C HIS A 14 19.78 13.74 3.36
N TYR A 15 19.92 14.11 4.64
CA TYR A 15 21.16 13.89 5.38
C TYR A 15 21.40 12.36 5.54
N PRO A 16 22.57 11.83 5.14
CA PRO A 16 22.85 10.38 5.15
C PRO A 16 22.59 9.68 6.49
N LYS A 17 22.70 10.42 7.60
CA LYS A 17 22.46 9.94 8.98
C LYS A 17 21.00 9.55 9.27
N HIS A 18 20.04 9.91 8.41
CA HIS A 18 18.62 9.62 8.57
C HIS A 18 18.09 8.55 7.61
N VAL A 19 18.92 8.02 6.71
CA VAL A 19 18.54 6.93 5.82
C VAL A 19 18.45 5.64 6.64
N SER A 20 17.26 5.05 6.69
CA SER A 20 16.99 3.79 7.40
C SER A 20 16.30 2.81 6.46
N THR A 21 16.86 1.60 6.34
CA THR A 21 16.29 0.50 5.53
C THR A 21 15.02 -0.08 6.17
N SER A 22 14.78 0.20 7.45
CA SER A 22 13.67 -0.36 8.24
C SER A 22 12.29 -0.19 7.58
N TYR A 23 12.07 0.90 6.84
CA TYR A 23 10.80 1.14 6.15
C TYR A 23 10.61 0.20 4.96
N ILE A 24 11.65 0.03 4.15
CA ILE A 24 11.67 -0.88 3.00
C ILE A 24 11.59 -2.33 3.47
N GLU A 25 12.31 -2.69 4.53
CA GLU A 25 12.26 -4.03 5.12
C GLU A 25 10.84 -4.36 5.64
N ARG A 26 10.18 -3.41 6.30
CA ARG A 26 8.80 -3.58 6.76
C ARG A 26 7.82 -3.72 5.59
N GLN A 27 8.02 -2.98 4.51
CA GLN A 27 7.22 -3.09 3.29
C GLN A 27 7.42 -4.45 2.63
N ASN A 28 8.67 -4.93 2.54
CA ASN A 28 9.00 -6.25 2.00
C ASN A 28 8.35 -7.38 2.79
N LEU A 29 8.38 -7.31 4.13
CA LEU A 29 7.67 -8.27 4.96
C LEU A 29 6.16 -8.23 4.71
N THR A 30 5.58 -7.03 4.62
CA THR A 30 4.16 -6.84 4.34
C THR A 30 3.75 -7.48 3.02
N MET A 31 4.53 -7.26 1.95
CA MET A 31 4.28 -7.86 0.65
C MET A 31 4.37 -9.39 0.71
N ARG A 32 5.40 -9.96 1.33
CA ARG A 32 5.55 -11.42 1.45
C ARG A 32 4.41 -12.08 2.22
N MET A 33 3.88 -11.42 3.24
CA MET A 33 2.76 -11.93 4.04
C MET A 33 1.40 -11.70 3.36
N GLY A 34 1.28 -10.64 2.57
CA GLY A 34 0.01 -10.22 1.96
C GLY A 34 -0.22 -10.73 0.54
N MET A 35 0.77 -11.31 -0.12
CA MET A 35 0.60 -11.97 -1.42
C MET A 35 1.46 -13.24 -1.55
N ARG A 36 0.87 -14.29 -2.12
CA ARG A 36 1.55 -15.60 -2.31
C ARG A 36 2.60 -15.59 -3.43
N ARG A 37 2.62 -14.57 -4.30
CA ARG A 37 3.59 -14.45 -5.40
C ARG A 37 5.03 -14.22 -4.93
N PHE A 38 5.23 -13.80 -3.68
CA PHE A 38 6.54 -13.65 -3.05
C PHE A 38 6.85 -14.73 -2.00
N THR A 39 6.05 -15.80 -1.93
CA THR A 39 6.32 -16.93 -1.05
C THR A 39 6.92 -18.11 -1.82
N ARG A 40 7.87 -18.80 -1.19
CA ARG A 40 8.56 -19.96 -1.77
C ARG A 40 7.67 -21.21 -1.67
N LEU A 41 7.86 -22.17 -2.59
CA LEU A 41 7.18 -23.48 -2.60
C LEU A 41 5.65 -23.36 -2.66
N THR A 42 5.14 -22.51 -3.54
CA THR A 42 3.70 -22.42 -3.80
C THR A 42 3.41 -22.46 -5.29
N ASN A 43 2.21 -22.94 -5.65
CA ASN A 43 1.74 -22.94 -7.04
C ASN A 43 1.35 -21.54 -7.55
N ALA A 44 1.37 -20.52 -6.69
CA ALA A 44 0.91 -19.17 -6.98
C ALA A 44 2.04 -18.26 -7.49
N PHE A 45 2.80 -18.73 -8.48
CA PHE A 45 3.88 -17.95 -9.12
C PHE A 45 3.39 -17.25 -10.39
N SER A 46 4.07 -16.16 -10.76
CA SER A 46 3.78 -15.46 -12.02
C SER A 46 4.77 -15.91 -13.09
N ARG A 47 4.27 -16.44 -14.21
CA ARG A 47 5.10 -16.83 -15.37
C ARG A 47 5.62 -15.62 -16.16
N LYS A 48 4.85 -14.53 -16.11
CA LYS A 48 5.08 -13.27 -16.82
C LYS A 48 5.30 -12.16 -15.80
N VAL A 49 6.21 -11.23 -16.09
CA VAL A 49 6.53 -10.12 -15.17
C VAL A 49 5.35 -9.16 -15.02
N GLU A 50 4.55 -9.01 -16.08
CA GLU A 50 3.33 -8.21 -16.12
C GLU A 50 2.31 -8.71 -15.10
N ASN A 51 2.13 -10.04 -15.01
CA ASN A 51 1.23 -10.65 -14.03
C ASN A 51 1.69 -10.44 -12.58
N LEU A 52 3.00 -10.34 -12.35
CA LEU A 52 3.54 -9.96 -11.04
C LEU A 52 3.24 -8.48 -10.77
N ALA A 53 3.48 -7.61 -11.75
CA ALA A 53 3.19 -6.18 -11.64
C ALA A 53 1.72 -5.92 -11.32
N HIS A 54 0.78 -6.53 -12.05
CA HIS A 54 -0.66 -6.41 -11.78
C HIS A 54 -1.02 -6.84 -10.35
N ALA A 55 -0.44 -7.93 -9.87
CA ALA A 55 -0.69 -8.40 -8.51
C ALA A 55 -0.12 -7.47 -7.44
N VAL A 56 1.04 -6.88 -7.69
CA VAL A 56 1.64 -5.86 -6.82
C VAL A 56 0.75 -4.62 -6.80
N SER A 57 0.24 -4.17 -7.95
CA SER A 57 -0.69 -3.04 -8.03
C SER A 57 -1.97 -3.31 -7.23
N LEU A 58 -2.60 -4.48 -7.41
CA LEU A 58 -3.80 -4.86 -6.64
C LEU A 58 -3.54 -4.92 -5.13
N HIS A 59 -2.37 -5.44 -4.72
CA HIS A 59 -2.00 -5.47 -3.33
C HIS A 59 -1.85 -4.07 -2.73
N TYR A 60 -1.18 -3.15 -3.43
CA TYR A 60 -1.03 -1.77 -2.96
C TYR A 60 -2.35 -1.00 -2.95
N MET A 61 -3.22 -1.23 -3.93
CA MET A 61 -4.56 -0.66 -3.95
C MET A 61 -5.33 -1.07 -2.68
N HIS A 62 -5.43 -2.38 -2.44
CA HIS A 62 -6.11 -2.89 -1.26
C HIS A 62 -5.46 -2.45 0.06
N TYR A 63 -4.12 -2.49 0.15
CA TYR A 63 -3.38 -2.12 1.36
C TYR A 63 -3.53 -0.65 1.72
N ASN A 64 -3.51 0.24 0.73
CA ASN A 64 -3.53 1.69 0.97
C ASN A 64 -4.95 2.25 1.09
N PHE A 65 -5.93 1.72 0.34
CA PHE A 65 -7.26 2.31 0.22
C PHE A 65 -8.35 1.53 0.96
N CYS A 66 -8.26 0.19 1.01
CA CYS A 66 -9.32 -0.65 1.57
C CYS A 66 -9.04 -1.10 3.01
N ARG A 67 -7.77 -1.21 3.42
CA ARG A 67 -7.39 -1.81 4.71
C ARG A 67 -7.13 -0.75 5.79
N PRO A 68 -7.97 -0.65 6.84
CA PRO A 68 -7.68 0.21 7.98
C PRO A 68 -6.49 -0.31 8.80
N HIS A 69 -5.64 0.60 9.26
CA HIS A 69 -4.45 0.26 10.04
C HIS A 69 -4.61 0.67 11.49
N LYS A 70 -4.49 -0.28 12.42
CA LYS A 70 -4.60 -0.03 13.87
C LYS A 70 -3.70 1.11 14.39
N SER A 71 -2.50 1.27 13.82
CA SER A 71 -1.57 2.33 14.23
C SER A 71 -1.92 3.72 13.68
N LEU A 72 -2.77 3.79 12.65
CA LEU A 72 -3.23 5.03 12.02
C LEU A 72 -4.62 5.41 12.49
N SER A 73 -5.49 4.42 12.74
CA SER A 73 -6.82 4.62 13.31
C SER A 73 -6.70 5.30 14.67
N LYS A 74 -7.20 6.55 14.76
CA LYS A 74 -7.25 7.31 16.01
C LYS A 74 -8.61 7.07 16.68
N GLY A 75 -8.61 6.25 17.73
CA GLY A 75 -9.84 5.92 18.47
C GLY A 75 -10.79 5.05 17.65
N THR A 76 -12.05 5.47 17.56
CA THR A 76 -13.15 4.69 16.93
C THR A 76 -13.09 4.70 15.40
N TYR A 77 -12.46 5.70 14.79
CA TYR A 77 -12.50 5.87 13.33
C TYR A 77 -11.41 5.05 12.62
N PRO A 78 -11.78 4.11 11.73
CA PRO A 78 -10.81 3.38 10.92
C PRO A 78 -10.11 4.35 9.95
N THR A 79 -8.78 4.30 9.90
CA THR A 79 -7.98 5.14 9.00
C THR A 79 -7.05 4.29 8.15
N THR A 80 -7.12 4.48 6.84
CA THR A 80 -6.23 3.81 5.87
C THR A 80 -4.97 4.65 5.62
N PRO A 81 -3.90 4.06 5.07
CA PRO A 81 -2.73 4.82 4.64
C PRO A 81 -3.07 5.96 3.67
N ALA A 82 -3.97 5.73 2.70
CA ALA A 82 -4.40 6.76 1.75
C ALA A 82 -5.10 7.93 2.46
N MET A 83 -5.94 7.65 3.47
CA MET A 83 -6.56 8.69 4.28
C MET A 83 -5.55 9.48 5.10
N ALA A 84 -4.59 8.80 5.74
CA ALA A 84 -3.54 9.46 6.50
C ALA A 84 -2.62 10.35 5.63
N ALA A 85 -2.52 10.04 4.33
CA ALA A 85 -1.80 10.83 3.34
C ALA A 85 -2.65 11.94 2.69
N GLY A 86 -3.96 12.00 2.98
CA GLY A 86 -4.87 12.96 2.36
C GLY A 86 -5.25 12.64 0.91
N LEU A 87 -5.06 11.39 0.47
CA LEU A 87 -5.39 10.92 -0.88
C LEU A 87 -6.83 10.38 -1.00
N SER A 88 -7.47 10.08 0.12
CA SER A 88 -8.85 9.58 0.21
C SER A 88 -9.49 10.11 1.49
N ASP A 89 -10.80 10.29 1.48
CA ASP A 89 -11.61 10.71 2.63
C ASP A 89 -12.36 9.55 3.32
N HIS A 90 -12.42 8.38 2.67
CA HIS A 90 -13.08 7.18 3.19
C HIS A 90 -12.23 5.91 2.99
N VAL A 91 -12.69 4.83 3.62
CA VAL A 91 -12.18 3.46 3.42
C VAL A 91 -12.89 2.89 2.19
N TRP A 92 -12.12 2.47 1.19
CA TRP A 92 -12.68 1.92 -0.05
C TRP A 92 -13.18 0.50 0.15
N SER A 93 -14.36 0.22 -0.39
CA SER A 93 -14.91 -1.12 -0.57
C SER A 93 -14.28 -1.82 -1.79
N ILE A 94 -14.40 -3.15 -1.86
CA ILE A 94 -13.88 -3.91 -3.01
C ILE A 94 -14.71 -3.59 -4.25
N GLU A 95 -16.01 -3.36 -4.08
CA GLU A 95 -16.96 -2.97 -5.10
C GLU A 95 -16.54 -1.66 -5.78
N GLU A 96 -16.12 -0.66 -5.01
CA GLU A 96 -15.61 0.61 -5.55
C GLU A 96 -14.31 0.42 -6.35
N VAL A 97 -13.42 -0.45 -5.88
CA VAL A 97 -12.17 -0.78 -6.60
C VAL A 97 -12.48 -1.47 -7.93
N VAL A 98 -13.38 -2.45 -7.94
CA VAL A 98 -13.78 -3.15 -9.18
C VAL A 98 -14.55 -2.21 -10.10
N GLY A 99 -15.37 -1.31 -9.55
CA GLY A 99 -16.11 -0.31 -10.30
C GLY A 99 -15.25 0.67 -11.11
N LEU A 100 -13.94 0.76 -10.83
CA LEU A 100 -13.01 1.53 -11.65
C LEU A 100 -12.88 0.99 -13.08
N LEU A 101 -12.99 -0.34 -13.26
CA LEU A 101 -12.89 -0.98 -14.58
C LEU A 101 -13.98 -0.47 -15.55
N GLY A 102 -15.21 -0.25 -15.06
CA GLY A 102 -16.32 0.21 -15.89
C GLY A 102 -16.32 1.71 -16.19
N ARG A 103 -15.45 2.50 -15.57
CA ARG A 103 -15.31 3.94 -15.86
C ARG A 103 -14.35 4.22 -17.01
N GLU A 104 -13.35 3.36 -17.23
CA GLU A 104 -12.37 3.56 -18.30
C GLU A 104 -12.97 3.30 -19.69
N GLU A 105 -13.84 2.29 -19.86
CA GLU A 105 -14.50 2.03 -21.15
C GLU A 105 -15.35 3.21 -21.67
N LYS A 106 -15.88 4.04 -20.77
CA LYS A 106 -16.66 5.24 -21.14
C LYS A 106 -15.79 6.43 -21.50
N ALA A 107 -14.55 6.49 -21.01
CA ALA A 107 -13.62 7.58 -21.29
C ALA A 107 -12.89 7.40 -22.63
N GLU A 108 -12.70 6.16 -23.09
CA GLU A 108 -12.08 5.84 -24.39
C GLU A 108 -13.07 5.88 -25.57
N SER A 109 -14.37 6.05 -25.29
CA SER A 109 -15.45 6.07 -26.29
C SER A 109 -15.93 7.49 -26.68
N ASN A 110 -15.14 8.54 -26.40
CA ASN A 110 -15.51 9.94 -26.68
C ASN A 110 -14.38 10.71 -27.36
#